data_AF-A0A4R2JM62-F1
#
_entry.id   AF-A0A4R2JM62-F1
#
_cell.length_a   1.000
_cell.length_b   1.000
_cell.length_c   1.000
_cell.angle_alpha   90.00
_cell.angle_beta   90.00
_cell.angle_gamma   90.00
#
_symmetry.space_group_name_H-M   'P 1'
#
loop_
_entity.id
_entity.type
_entity.pdbx_description
1 polymer ?
#
loop_
_entity_poly.entity_id
_entity_poly.type
_entity_poly.pdbx_seq_one_letter_code
_entity_poly.pdbx_strand_id
1 'polypeptide(L)'
;MTALMDKPPEAQPLPSPYRLGSGDMLRLGAHGMRTRPLRAVLSALGIAIGIAAMIAVVSIPASSSKALSDKLAALGPNLLTIAPGMTFGGDNATLPTSAVPMIKRIGPVTGAAATGKTGATVRRNDKVDATETSGLAVFAAEPDLLGVLNATIHSGKWLDQVTSRYPTVVLGSVAATRLGISQLDPARPTQVWIGGQWFTVVGILDAMPLAPEIERSVLVGWQAAKDRLGFAGNPGTVYVRAKDTKVESVRSVLAATANPEQPNEVDVRLPSEALKAQRMAEQSYSALFLALGGVALLVGGVGVANTMVISVLERRREIGLRRALGATRRQIRGQFLAESVLLSGLGGLVGVVLGIGVTAIYALSQHWPAVLPPEALIGGVAISAVVGAVAGAYPAMRAARLTPTEALA
;
A
#
# COMPACT_ATOMS: atom_id res chain seq x y z
N MET A 1 60.62 79.16 -13.24
CA MET A 1 60.53 77.98 -12.36
C MET A 1 59.52 78.32 -11.27
N THR A 2 58.42 77.63 -11.03
CA THR A 2 57.72 76.52 -11.67
C THR A 2 56.34 76.56 -11.00
N ALA A 3 55.28 76.41 -11.79
CA ALA A 3 53.91 76.49 -11.31
C ALA A 3 53.64 75.50 -10.16
N LEU A 4 53.15 76.03 -9.04
CA LEU A 4 52.42 75.28 -8.01
C LEU A 4 51.01 75.02 -8.57
N MET A 5 50.88 74.01 -9.42
CA MET A 5 49.58 73.45 -9.80
C MET A 5 49.27 72.35 -8.79
N ASP A 6 48.34 72.67 -7.89
CA ASP A 6 47.79 71.78 -6.89
C ASP A 6 47.11 70.60 -7.62
N LYS A 7 47.60 69.38 -7.34
CA LYS A 7 47.13 68.14 -7.97
C LYS A 7 45.74 67.84 -7.40
N PRO A 8 44.67 67.65 -8.22
CA PRO A 8 43.37 67.31 -7.68
C PRO A 8 43.45 66.02 -6.86
N PRO A 9 42.74 65.91 -5.73
CA PRO A 9 42.81 64.76 -4.86
C PRO A 9 42.47 63.49 -5.63
N GLU A 10 43.34 62.49 -5.53
CA GLU A 10 43.16 61.16 -6.11
C GLU A 10 41.81 60.59 -5.64
N ALA A 11 40.90 60.34 -6.58
CA ALA A 11 39.60 59.76 -6.30
C ALA A 11 39.81 58.39 -5.65
N GLN A 12 39.45 58.29 -4.36
CA GLN A 12 39.55 57.03 -3.63
C GLN A 12 38.72 55.96 -4.35
N PRO A 13 39.29 54.77 -4.61
CA PRO A 13 38.57 53.69 -5.26
C PRO A 13 37.34 53.32 -4.42
N LEU A 14 36.17 53.31 -5.05
CA LEU A 14 34.93 52.94 -4.39
C LEU A 14 35.09 51.55 -3.74
N PRO A 15 34.66 51.37 -2.47
CA PRO A 15 34.78 50.10 -1.79
C PRO A 15 34.06 49.00 -2.58
N SER A 16 34.73 47.86 -2.75
CA SER A 16 34.16 46.71 -3.44
C SER A 16 32.86 46.26 -2.76
N PRO A 17 31.77 46.00 -3.51
CA PRO A 17 30.50 45.64 -2.90
C PRO A 17 30.65 44.35 -2.08
N TYR A 18 30.31 44.46 -0.79
CA TYR A 18 30.38 43.35 0.16
C TYR A 18 29.54 42.17 -0.32
N ARG A 19 30.16 40.99 -0.48
CA ARG A 19 29.46 39.76 -0.87
C ARG A 19 28.87 39.12 0.38
N LEU A 20 27.55 39.17 0.51
CA LEU A 20 26.83 38.48 1.59
C LEU A 20 27.10 36.97 1.52
N GLY A 21 27.50 36.38 2.64
CA GLY A 21 27.63 34.93 2.77
C GLY A 21 26.26 34.24 2.70
N SER A 22 26.25 32.95 2.36
CA SER A 22 25.05 32.12 2.33
C SER A 22 24.33 32.05 3.69
N GLY A 23 25.09 32.06 4.79
CA GLY A 23 24.53 32.14 6.15
C GLY A 23 23.82 33.46 6.46
N ASP A 24 24.35 34.58 5.97
CA ASP A 24 23.72 35.90 6.14
C ASP A 24 22.45 36.01 5.33
N MET A 25 22.42 35.45 4.11
CA MET A 25 21.21 35.39 3.28
C MET A 25 20.07 34.63 3.96
N LEU A 26 20.37 33.50 4.62
CA LEU A 26 19.38 32.71 5.35
C LEU A 26 18.83 33.46 6.58
N ARG A 27 19.73 34.09 7.36
CA ARG A 27 19.32 34.90 8.53
C ARG A 27 18.47 36.10 8.13
N LEU A 28 18.82 36.78 7.03
CA LEU A 28 18.04 37.91 6.51
C LEU A 28 16.66 37.47 6.00
N GLY A 29 16.57 36.32 5.33
CA GLY A 29 15.30 35.76 4.84
C GLY A 29 14.36 35.37 5.98
N ALA A 30 14.89 34.79 7.07
CA ALA A 30 14.09 34.41 8.24
C ALA A 30 13.44 35.59 8.97
N HIS A 31 13.99 36.80 8.83
CA HIS A 31 13.47 37.99 9.51
C HIS A 31 12.12 38.44 8.95
N GLY A 32 11.88 38.30 7.63
CA GLY A 32 10.61 38.68 7.01
C GLY A 32 9.43 37.85 7.52
N MET A 33 9.63 36.55 7.72
CA MET A 33 8.60 35.62 8.24
C MET A 33 8.10 35.98 9.64
N ARG A 34 8.97 36.51 10.52
CA ARG A 34 8.63 36.84 11.91
C ARG A 34 7.68 38.04 12.05
N THR A 35 7.69 38.94 11.08
CA THR A 35 6.89 40.17 11.17
C THR A 35 5.40 39.95 10.90
N ARG A 36 5.04 38.88 10.16
CA ARG A 36 3.65 38.57 9.76
C ARG A 36 3.36 37.06 9.78
N PRO A 37 3.24 36.47 10.97
CA PRO A 37 3.19 35.01 11.13
C PRO A 37 1.95 34.38 10.49
N LEU A 38 0.78 35.03 10.54
CA LEU A 38 -0.46 34.43 10.02
C LEU A 38 -0.39 34.13 8.52
N ARG A 39 0.14 35.05 7.71
CA ARG A 39 0.26 34.84 6.25
C ARG A 39 1.31 33.79 5.92
N ALA A 40 2.44 33.83 6.62
CA ALA A 40 3.49 32.82 6.47
C ALA A 40 2.96 31.41 6.78
N VAL A 41 2.19 31.26 7.87
CA VAL A 41 1.53 30.01 8.24
C VAL A 41 0.52 29.56 7.18
N LEU A 42 -0.36 30.45 6.72
CA LEU A 42 -1.37 30.10 5.70
C LEU A 42 -0.73 29.66 4.37
N SER A 43 0.34 30.33 3.94
CA SER A 43 1.10 29.94 2.73
C SER A 43 1.84 28.62 2.91
N ALA A 44 2.50 28.44 4.07
CA ALA A 44 3.20 27.20 4.39
C ALA A 44 2.22 26.02 4.52
N LEU A 45 1.00 26.26 4.99
CA LEU A 45 -0.05 25.23 5.14
C LEU A 45 -0.46 24.64 3.79
N GLY A 46 -0.60 25.45 2.74
CA GLY A 46 -0.92 24.95 1.40
C GLY A 46 0.16 23.98 0.88
N ILE A 47 1.43 24.32 1.07
CA ILE A 47 2.56 23.44 0.74
C ILE A 47 2.55 22.20 1.64
N ALA A 48 2.33 22.37 2.95
CA ALA A 48 2.31 21.27 3.91
C ALA A 48 1.23 20.23 3.55
N ILE A 49 0.03 20.68 3.21
CA ILE A 49 -1.07 19.80 2.79
C ILE A 49 -0.71 19.08 1.49
N GLY A 50 -0.16 19.78 0.50
CA GLY A 50 0.27 19.17 -0.77
C GLY A 50 1.34 18.09 -0.57
N ILE A 51 2.37 18.37 0.23
CA ILE A 51 3.42 17.40 0.55
C ILE A 51 2.89 16.23 1.40
N ALA A 52 2.04 16.50 2.38
CA ALA A 52 1.42 15.45 3.19
C ALA A 52 0.61 14.49 2.34
N ALA A 53 -0.19 15.02 1.39
CA ALA A 53 -0.95 14.23 0.44
C ALA A 53 -0.02 13.38 -0.43
N MET A 54 1.03 13.95 -1.01
CA MET A 54 2.01 13.22 -1.83
C MET A 54 2.66 12.06 -1.06
N ILE A 55 3.03 12.28 0.20
CA ILE A 55 3.65 11.25 1.04
C ILE A 55 2.64 10.15 1.36
N ALA A 56 1.40 10.49 1.71
CA ALA A 56 0.36 9.51 1.96
C ALA A 56 0.08 8.65 0.72
N VAL A 57 0.05 9.26 -0.46
CA VAL A 57 -0.19 8.59 -1.75
C VAL A 57 0.88 7.57 -2.09
N VAL A 58 2.13 7.81 -1.73
CA VAL A 58 3.23 6.85 -1.96
C VAL A 58 3.31 5.82 -0.83
N SER A 59 3.12 6.25 0.42
CA SER A 59 3.42 5.44 1.60
C SER A 59 2.27 4.50 2.00
N ILE A 60 1.01 4.86 1.75
CA ILE A 60 -0.14 4.00 2.05
C ILE A 60 -0.13 2.74 1.14
N PRO A 61 0.01 2.85 -0.20
CA PRO A 61 0.16 1.67 -1.05
C PRO A 61 1.40 0.85 -0.71
N ALA A 62 2.52 1.49 -0.37
CA ALA A 62 3.73 0.78 0.07
C ALA A 62 3.46 -0.06 1.34
N SER A 63 2.68 0.47 2.29
CA SER A 63 2.27 -0.22 3.51
C SER A 63 1.31 -1.39 3.22
N SER A 64 0.31 -1.18 2.34
CA SER A 64 -0.59 -2.23 1.84
C SER A 64 0.18 -3.39 1.19
N SER A 65 1.05 -3.04 0.24
CA SER A 65 1.90 -3.99 -0.48
C SER A 65 2.81 -4.77 0.47
N LYS A 66 3.37 -4.13 1.51
CA LYS A 66 4.17 -4.81 2.53
C LYS A 66 3.34 -5.75 3.39
N ALA A 67 2.15 -5.33 3.84
CA ALA A 67 1.23 -6.16 4.60
C ALA A 67 0.87 -7.44 3.83
N LEU A 68 0.56 -7.32 2.54
CA LEU A 68 0.27 -8.47 1.70
C LEU A 68 1.51 -9.35 1.47
N SER A 69 2.68 -8.74 1.25
CA SER A 69 3.94 -9.48 1.09
C SER A 69 4.28 -10.30 2.34
N ASP A 70 4.03 -9.77 3.53
CA ASP A 70 4.24 -10.48 4.80
C ASP A 70 3.27 -11.64 4.96
N LYS A 71 2.00 -11.45 4.60
CA LYS A 71 1.01 -12.53 4.57
C LYS A 71 1.43 -13.64 3.59
N LEU A 72 1.91 -13.27 2.40
CA LEU A 72 2.37 -14.23 1.39
C LEU A 72 3.63 -14.99 1.85
N ALA A 73 4.56 -14.29 2.51
CA ALA A 73 5.75 -14.91 3.08
C ALA A 73 5.38 -15.95 4.15
N ALA A 74 4.33 -15.71 4.95
CA ALA A 74 3.85 -16.66 5.96
C ALA A 74 3.30 -17.97 5.36
N LEU A 75 2.66 -17.92 4.19
CA LEU A 75 2.23 -19.14 3.48
C LEU A 75 3.38 -19.91 2.82
N GLY A 76 4.52 -19.24 2.62
CA GLY A 76 5.63 -19.71 1.81
C GLY A 76 5.43 -19.36 0.33
N PRO A 77 6.49 -18.95 -0.39
CA PRO A 77 6.43 -18.53 -1.80
C PRO A 77 6.14 -19.70 -2.77
N ASN A 78 5.95 -20.91 -2.25
CA ASN A 78 5.94 -22.16 -2.97
C ASN A 78 4.59 -22.89 -3.01
N LEU A 79 3.50 -22.20 -2.65
CA LEU A 79 2.14 -22.70 -2.80
C LEU A 79 1.60 -22.31 -4.19
N LEU A 80 1.18 -23.30 -4.96
CA LEU A 80 0.45 -23.15 -6.21
C LEU A 80 -0.96 -23.69 -6.03
N THR A 81 -1.92 -23.06 -6.71
CA THR A 81 -3.32 -23.49 -6.70
C THR A 81 -3.73 -23.88 -8.10
N ILE A 82 -4.37 -25.03 -8.22
CA ILE A 82 -4.91 -25.56 -9.47
C ILE A 82 -6.41 -25.63 -9.32
N ALA A 83 -7.13 -25.10 -10.30
CA ALA A 83 -8.59 -25.15 -10.36
C ALA A 83 -9.03 -25.57 -11.77
N PRO A 84 -10.27 -26.04 -11.94
CA PRO A 84 -10.82 -26.32 -13.24
C PRO A 84 -11.07 -24.97 -13.94
N GLY A 85 -10.62 -24.86 -15.18
CA GLY A 85 -10.90 -23.74 -16.06
C GLY A 85 -12.26 -23.91 -16.74
N MET A 86 -12.35 -23.40 -17.97
CA MET A 86 -13.52 -23.56 -18.82
C MET A 86 -13.23 -24.58 -19.92
N THR A 87 -14.24 -25.36 -20.28
CA THR A 87 -14.19 -26.20 -21.48
C THR A 87 -14.29 -25.33 -22.73
N PHE A 88 -13.96 -25.89 -23.89
CA PHE A 88 -14.13 -25.19 -25.18
C PHE A 88 -15.58 -24.75 -25.45
N GLY A 89 -16.57 -25.44 -24.85
CA GLY A 89 -17.99 -25.11 -24.95
C GLY A 89 -18.47 -24.01 -24.00
N GLY A 90 -17.61 -23.52 -23.09
CA GLY A 90 -17.96 -22.50 -22.10
C GLY A 90 -18.52 -23.05 -20.78
N ASP A 91 -18.55 -24.38 -20.61
CA ASP A 91 -18.95 -25.02 -19.35
C ASP A 91 -17.78 -25.08 -18.36
N ASN A 92 -18.08 -25.28 -17.08
CA ASN A 92 -17.05 -25.52 -16.07
C ASN A 92 -16.38 -26.88 -16.33
N ALA A 93 -15.06 -26.86 -16.48
CA ALA A 93 -14.28 -28.09 -16.60
C ALA A 93 -14.31 -28.88 -15.28
N THR A 94 -13.96 -30.16 -15.35
CA THR A 94 -13.79 -30.99 -14.16
C THR A 94 -12.39 -31.57 -14.12
N LEU A 95 -11.74 -31.49 -12.95
CA LEU A 95 -10.46 -32.14 -12.79
C LEU A 95 -10.66 -33.65 -12.61
N PRO A 96 -9.81 -34.48 -13.23
CA PRO A 96 -9.89 -35.93 -13.05
C PRO A 96 -9.46 -36.31 -11.63
N THR A 97 -9.98 -37.43 -11.12
CA THR A 97 -9.62 -37.96 -9.80
C THR A 97 -8.15 -38.38 -9.71
N SER A 98 -7.49 -38.60 -10.84
CA SER A 98 -6.06 -38.88 -10.96
C SER A 98 -5.16 -37.63 -10.81
N ALA A 99 -5.72 -36.41 -10.83
CA ALA A 99 -4.93 -35.18 -10.81
C ALA A 99 -3.98 -35.10 -9.60
N VAL A 100 -4.51 -35.27 -8.38
CA VAL A 100 -3.73 -35.22 -7.14
C VAL A 100 -2.59 -36.25 -7.11
N PRO A 101 -2.83 -37.57 -7.33
CA PRO A 101 -1.75 -38.55 -7.31
C PRO A 101 -0.73 -38.36 -8.43
N MET A 102 -1.12 -37.83 -9.59
CA MET A 102 -0.17 -37.48 -10.65
C MET A 102 0.71 -36.29 -10.27
N ILE A 103 0.13 -35.23 -9.69
CA ILE A 103 0.87 -34.07 -9.21
C ILE A 103 1.87 -34.46 -8.10
N LYS A 104 1.48 -35.35 -7.17
CA LYS A 104 2.38 -35.85 -6.12
C LYS A 104 3.64 -36.56 -6.67
N ARG A 105 3.62 -37.02 -7.93
CA ARG A 105 4.77 -37.69 -8.59
C ARG A 105 5.75 -36.71 -9.23
N ILE A 106 5.42 -35.42 -9.30
CA ILE A 106 6.34 -34.40 -9.81
C ILE A 106 7.48 -34.23 -8.79
N GLY A 107 8.72 -34.54 -9.18
CA GLY A 107 9.85 -34.64 -8.24
C GLY A 107 10.06 -33.43 -7.31
N PRO A 108 9.95 -32.16 -7.78
CA PRO A 108 10.05 -30.99 -6.91
C PRO A 108 8.81 -30.68 -6.05
N VAL A 109 7.69 -31.40 -6.18
CA VAL A 109 6.50 -31.23 -5.34
C VAL A 109 6.75 -31.90 -3.99
N THR A 110 6.57 -31.13 -2.91
CA THR A 110 6.73 -31.59 -1.53
C THR A 110 5.41 -32.02 -0.90
N GLY A 111 4.28 -31.59 -1.46
CA GLY A 111 2.94 -31.99 -1.01
C GLY A 111 1.87 -31.51 -1.97
N ALA A 112 0.78 -32.25 -2.07
CA ALA A 112 -0.41 -31.84 -2.80
C ALA A 112 -1.66 -32.37 -2.11
N ALA A 113 -2.72 -31.57 -2.06
CA ALA A 113 -3.98 -31.95 -1.45
C ALA A 113 -5.14 -31.22 -2.11
N ALA A 114 -6.30 -31.87 -2.19
CA ALA A 114 -7.47 -31.29 -2.83
C ALA A 114 -8.60 -30.92 -1.85
N THR A 115 -9.38 -29.92 -2.28
CA THR A 115 -10.75 -29.69 -1.83
C THR A 115 -11.73 -29.92 -2.98
N GLY A 116 -12.96 -30.28 -2.66
CA GLY A 116 -14.03 -30.45 -3.65
C GLY A 116 -15.37 -29.96 -3.11
N LYS A 117 -16.09 -29.15 -3.88
CA LYS A 117 -17.39 -28.64 -3.46
C LYS A 117 -18.42 -29.77 -3.51
N THR A 118 -19.11 -30.01 -2.40
CA THR A 118 -20.08 -31.12 -2.29
C THR A 118 -21.47 -30.76 -2.81
N GLY A 119 -21.79 -29.47 -2.92
CA GLY A 119 -23.14 -28.99 -3.20
C GLY A 119 -24.07 -28.99 -1.97
N ALA A 120 -23.66 -29.60 -0.85
CA ALA A 120 -24.42 -29.61 0.38
C ALA A 120 -24.44 -28.22 1.05
N THR A 121 -25.54 -27.95 1.76
CA THR A 121 -25.69 -26.77 2.60
C THR A 121 -25.39 -27.12 4.06
N VAL A 122 -24.99 -26.11 4.84
CA VAL A 122 -24.72 -26.23 6.27
C VAL A 122 -25.59 -25.26 7.06
N ARG A 123 -26.06 -25.72 8.22
CA ARG A 123 -26.86 -24.97 9.18
C ARG A 123 -26.41 -25.28 10.61
N ARG A 124 -26.72 -24.36 11.53
CA ARG A 124 -26.43 -24.54 12.96
C ARG A 124 -27.18 -25.73 13.57
N ASN A 125 -28.43 -25.93 13.17
CA ASN A 125 -29.27 -27.06 13.57
C ASN A 125 -30.34 -27.35 12.51
N ASP A 126 -31.13 -28.40 12.74
CA ASP A 126 -32.21 -28.85 11.85
C ASP A 126 -33.41 -27.90 11.80
N LYS A 127 -33.55 -26.97 12.76
CA LYS A 127 -34.65 -26.00 12.88
C LYS A 127 -34.42 -24.69 12.13
N VAL A 128 -33.19 -24.36 11.77
CA VAL A 128 -32.87 -23.19 10.91
C VAL A 128 -33.45 -23.43 9.52
N ASP A 129 -34.05 -22.41 8.89
CA ASP A 129 -34.64 -22.54 7.55
C ASP A 129 -33.60 -23.05 6.53
N ALA A 130 -34.03 -23.89 5.58
CA ALA A 130 -33.16 -24.46 4.56
C ALA A 130 -32.51 -23.39 3.65
N THR A 131 -33.12 -22.21 3.55
CA THR A 131 -32.61 -21.06 2.79
C THR A 131 -31.52 -20.28 3.53
N GLU A 132 -31.42 -20.42 4.85
CA GLU A 132 -30.47 -19.70 5.70
C GLU A 132 -29.15 -20.46 5.87
N THR A 133 -28.30 -20.43 4.83
CA THR A 133 -27.01 -21.14 4.80
C THR A 133 -25.82 -20.34 5.33
N SER A 134 -26.06 -19.11 5.82
CA SER A 134 -25.03 -18.15 6.26
C SER A 134 -23.93 -17.86 5.22
N GLY A 135 -24.21 -18.13 3.93
CA GLY A 135 -23.24 -17.99 2.84
C GLY A 135 -22.01 -18.87 2.99
N LEU A 136 -22.15 -20.03 3.65
CA LEU A 136 -21.10 -21.02 3.85
C LEU A 136 -21.21 -22.14 2.82
N ALA A 137 -20.07 -22.72 2.46
CA ALA A 137 -20.00 -23.83 1.53
C ALA A 137 -19.37 -25.06 2.19
N VAL A 138 -19.88 -26.24 1.84
CA VAL A 138 -19.39 -27.51 2.35
C VAL A 138 -18.42 -28.11 1.34
N PHE A 139 -17.18 -28.30 1.79
CA PHE A 139 -16.11 -28.85 0.98
C PHE A 139 -15.66 -30.19 1.53
N ALA A 140 -15.49 -31.16 0.64
CA ALA A 140 -14.67 -32.34 0.88
C ALA A 140 -13.20 -31.91 0.96
N ALA A 141 -12.47 -32.37 1.97
CA ALA A 141 -11.05 -32.09 2.16
C ALA A 141 -10.27 -33.40 2.29
N GLU A 142 -9.10 -33.45 1.66
CA GLU A 142 -8.13 -34.52 1.91
C GLU A 142 -7.39 -34.33 3.25
N PRO A 143 -6.99 -35.42 3.95
CA PRO A 143 -6.28 -35.32 5.23
C PRO A 143 -4.97 -34.51 5.15
N ASP A 144 -4.26 -34.59 4.02
CA ASP A 144 -2.98 -33.90 3.83
C ASP A 144 -3.10 -32.37 3.68
N LEU A 145 -4.33 -31.85 3.51
CA LEU A 145 -4.59 -30.44 3.21
C LEU A 145 -4.01 -29.49 4.27
N LEU A 146 -4.12 -29.84 5.56
CA LEU A 146 -3.60 -29.02 6.65
C LEU A 146 -2.09 -28.77 6.50
N GLY A 147 -1.33 -29.82 6.19
CA GLY A 147 0.12 -29.75 5.99
C GLY A 147 0.49 -29.01 4.71
N VAL A 148 -0.27 -29.17 3.63
CA VAL A 148 -0.01 -28.45 2.37
C VAL A 148 -0.23 -26.95 2.54
N LEU A 149 -1.28 -26.54 3.25
CA LEU A 149 -1.59 -25.14 3.52
C LEU A 149 -0.74 -24.52 4.65
N ASN A 150 0.03 -25.32 5.40
CA ASN A 150 0.65 -24.91 6.67
C ASN A 150 -0.39 -24.31 7.64
N ALA A 151 -1.59 -24.87 7.63
CA ALA A 151 -2.71 -24.42 8.45
C ALA A 151 -2.53 -24.84 9.91
N THR A 152 -2.93 -23.98 10.84
CA THR A 152 -2.95 -24.28 12.28
C THR A 152 -4.39 -24.43 12.78
N ILE A 153 -4.54 -25.21 13.86
CA ILE A 153 -5.83 -25.49 14.47
C ILE A 153 -5.97 -24.58 15.69
N HIS A 154 -7.06 -23.80 15.71
CA HIS A 154 -7.42 -22.96 16.84
C HIS A 154 -7.92 -23.80 18.04
N SER A 155 -8.79 -24.76 17.76
CA SER A 155 -9.41 -25.62 18.78
C SER A 155 -9.71 -27.00 18.19
N GLY A 156 -9.51 -28.06 18.97
CA GLY A 156 -9.82 -29.44 18.57
C GLY A 156 -8.71 -30.12 17.75
N LYS A 157 -9.09 -30.89 16.73
CA LYS A 157 -8.18 -31.70 15.89
C LYS A 157 -8.57 -31.64 14.41
N TRP A 158 -7.60 -31.89 13.55
CA TRP A 158 -7.81 -32.00 12.10
C TRP A 158 -8.31 -33.39 11.71
N LEU A 159 -8.82 -33.50 10.48
CA LEU A 159 -9.26 -34.76 9.90
C LEU A 159 -8.07 -35.67 9.60
N ASP A 160 -8.08 -36.86 10.17
CA ASP A 160 -7.16 -37.96 9.87
C ASP A 160 -7.82 -39.00 8.93
N GLN A 161 -7.08 -40.05 8.56
CA GLN A 161 -7.60 -41.10 7.66
C GLN A 161 -8.81 -41.86 8.22
N VAL A 162 -8.99 -41.88 9.54
CA VAL A 162 -10.09 -42.59 10.22
C VAL A 162 -11.31 -41.70 10.30
N THR A 163 -11.17 -40.53 10.92
CA THR A 163 -12.22 -39.50 11.07
C THR A 163 -12.77 -39.05 9.72
N SER A 164 -11.97 -39.04 8.66
CA SER A 164 -12.43 -38.68 7.31
C SER A 164 -13.52 -39.57 6.72
N ARG A 165 -13.77 -40.75 7.31
CA ARG A 165 -14.84 -41.70 6.92
C ARG A 165 -16.13 -41.51 7.72
N TYR A 166 -16.06 -40.83 8.86
CA TYR A 166 -17.17 -40.59 9.76
C TYR A 166 -17.79 -39.21 9.52
N PRO A 167 -19.03 -38.94 10.00
CA PRO A 167 -19.67 -37.63 9.87
C PRO A 167 -19.03 -36.62 10.84
N THR A 168 -17.76 -36.31 10.61
CA THR A 168 -16.99 -35.31 11.35
C THR A 168 -16.62 -34.14 10.45
N VAL A 169 -16.47 -32.97 11.04
CA VAL A 169 -16.25 -31.74 10.30
C VAL A 169 -15.27 -30.81 11.01
N VAL A 170 -14.46 -30.11 10.22
CA VAL A 170 -13.60 -29.02 10.67
C VAL A 170 -14.14 -27.72 10.09
N LEU A 171 -14.25 -26.68 10.92
CA LEU A 171 -14.75 -25.38 10.51
C LEU A 171 -13.59 -24.44 10.19
N GLY A 172 -13.71 -23.69 9.09
CA GLY A 172 -12.91 -22.49 8.91
C GLY A 172 -13.22 -21.43 9.97
N SER A 173 -12.29 -20.51 10.22
CA SER A 173 -12.42 -19.46 11.25
C SER A 173 -13.70 -18.61 11.09
N VAL A 174 -14.02 -18.20 9.86
CA VAL A 174 -15.23 -17.41 9.55
C VAL A 174 -16.48 -18.29 9.62
N ALA A 175 -16.41 -19.55 9.18
CA ALA A 175 -17.51 -20.50 9.29
C ALA A 175 -17.89 -20.76 10.76
N ALA A 176 -16.91 -21.00 11.61
CA ALA A 176 -17.07 -21.14 13.06
C ALA A 176 -17.75 -19.92 13.68
N THR A 177 -17.28 -18.71 13.34
CA THR A 177 -17.87 -17.45 13.83
C THR A 177 -19.33 -17.29 13.38
N ARG A 178 -19.63 -17.52 12.09
CA ARG A 178 -20.98 -17.38 11.53
C ARG A 178 -21.98 -18.40 12.09
N LEU A 179 -21.50 -19.61 12.39
CA LEU A 179 -22.32 -20.64 13.04
C LEU A 179 -22.40 -20.44 14.56
N GLY A 180 -21.71 -19.45 15.14
CA GLY A 180 -21.71 -19.21 16.58
C GLY A 180 -21.03 -20.33 17.36
N ILE A 181 -19.92 -20.86 16.84
CA ILE A 181 -19.10 -21.91 17.44
C ILE A 181 -17.70 -21.33 17.64
N SER A 182 -17.44 -20.74 18.82
CA SER A 182 -16.15 -20.13 19.13
C SER A 182 -15.17 -21.07 19.82
N GLN A 183 -15.66 -22.08 20.54
CA GLN A 183 -14.83 -23.04 21.27
C GLN A 183 -15.48 -24.42 21.28
N LEU A 184 -14.64 -25.46 21.26
CA LEU A 184 -15.09 -26.85 21.36
C LEU A 184 -14.93 -27.36 22.79
N ASP A 185 -16.02 -27.80 23.40
CA ASP A 185 -16.02 -28.46 24.70
C ASP A 185 -15.93 -29.99 24.51
N PRO A 186 -14.87 -30.66 25.02
CA PRO A 186 -14.75 -32.12 24.95
C PRO A 186 -15.91 -32.87 25.63
N ALA A 187 -16.56 -32.27 26.63
CA ALA A 187 -17.68 -32.89 27.35
C ALA A 187 -19.01 -32.76 26.61
N ARG A 188 -19.12 -31.83 25.65
CA ARG A 188 -20.35 -31.55 24.90
C ARG A 188 -20.03 -31.47 23.40
N PRO A 189 -20.07 -32.60 22.67
CA PRO A 189 -19.74 -32.62 21.26
C PRO A 189 -20.68 -31.70 20.49
N THR A 190 -20.11 -30.65 19.92
CA THR A 190 -20.87 -29.67 19.12
C THR A 190 -21.19 -30.28 17.76
N GLN A 191 -22.43 -30.17 17.32
CA GLN A 191 -22.88 -30.67 16.02
C GLN A 191 -23.40 -29.55 15.14
N VAL A 192 -23.33 -29.79 13.82
CA VAL A 192 -23.90 -28.94 12.77
C VAL A 192 -24.71 -29.82 11.82
N TRP A 193 -25.71 -29.23 11.21
CA TRP A 193 -26.59 -29.93 10.29
C TRP A 193 -26.15 -29.67 8.84
N ILE A 194 -25.73 -30.72 8.15
CA ILE A 194 -25.17 -30.64 6.80
C ILE A 194 -25.94 -31.57 5.89
N GLY A 195 -26.49 -31.07 4.78
CA GLY A 195 -27.13 -31.91 3.75
C GLY A 195 -28.20 -32.88 4.30
N GLY A 196 -28.93 -32.49 5.34
CA GLY A 196 -29.98 -33.34 5.93
C GLY A 196 -29.51 -34.33 6.99
N GLN A 197 -28.29 -34.20 7.53
CA GLN A 197 -27.80 -35.07 8.61
C GLN A 197 -26.85 -34.34 9.59
N TRP A 198 -26.65 -34.92 10.77
CA TRP A 198 -25.77 -34.37 11.80
C TRP A 198 -24.30 -34.73 11.54
N PHE A 199 -23.45 -33.71 11.60
CA PHE A 199 -21.98 -33.85 11.62
C PHE A 199 -21.43 -33.30 12.94
N THR A 200 -20.44 -34.00 13.50
CA THR A 200 -19.78 -33.59 14.74
C THR A 200 -18.57 -32.70 14.43
N VAL A 201 -18.53 -31.52 15.03
CA VAL A 201 -17.42 -30.58 14.87
C VAL A 201 -16.24 -31.05 15.71
N VAL A 202 -15.14 -31.42 15.04
CA VAL A 202 -13.93 -31.95 15.69
C VAL A 202 -12.80 -30.93 15.75
N GLY A 203 -12.86 -29.88 14.92
CA GLY A 203 -11.84 -28.85 14.88
C GLY A 203 -12.33 -27.52 14.33
N ILE A 204 -11.59 -26.46 14.70
CA ILE A 204 -11.72 -25.11 14.18
C ILE A 204 -10.33 -24.66 13.73
N LEU A 205 -10.21 -24.17 12.50
CA LEU A 205 -8.96 -23.65 11.96
C LEU A 205 -8.71 -22.21 12.44
N ASP A 206 -7.44 -21.84 12.59
CA ASP A 206 -7.05 -20.44 12.70
C ASP A 206 -7.33 -19.68 11.39
N ALA A 207 -7.31 -18.35 11.48
CA ALA A 207 -7.50 -17.49 10.32
C ALA A 207 -6.40 -17.70 9.26
N MET A 208 -6.83 -17.83 8.01
CA MET A 208 -6.02 -17.95 6.80
C MET A 208 -6.48 -16.92 5.77
N PRO A 209 -6.07 -15.64 5.90
CA PRO A 209 -6.59 -14.54 5.08
C PRO A 209 -6.35 -14.71 3.58
N LEU A 210 -5.38 -15.55 3.21
CA LEU A 210 -4.98 -15.83 1.83
C LEU A 210 -5.67 -17.08 1.24
N ALA A 211 -6.45 -17.80 2.04
CA ALA A 211 -7.32 -18.89 1.60
C ALA A 211 -8.77 -18.60 2.06
N PRO A 212 -9.40 -17.51 1.57
CA PRO A 212 -10.72 -17.08 2.04
C PRO A 212 -11.82 -18.11 1.79
N GLU A 213 -11.65 -18.96 0.78
CA GLU A 213 -12.54 -20.10 0.52
C GLU A 213 -12.50 -21.12 1.67
N ILE A 214 -11.32 -21.39 2.23
CA ILE A 214 -11.14 -22.30 3.37
C ILE A 214 -11.74 -21.69 4.65
N GLU A 215 -11.51 -20.39 4.91
CA GLU A 215 -12.08 -19.73 6.10
C GLU A 215 -13.62 -19.77 6.15
N ARG A 216 -14.25 -19.64 4.98
CA ARG A 216 -15.71 -19.63 4.81
C ARG A 216 -16.28 -21.03 4.52
N SER A 217 -15.46 -22.07 4.68
CA SER A 217 -15.85 -23.44 4.40
C SER A 217 -16.11 -24.26 5.65
N VAL A 218 -16.92 -25.27 5.44
CA VAL A 218 -17.17 -26.38 6.36
C VAL A 218 -16.54 -27.62 5.73
N LEU A 219 -15.44 -28.08 6.31
CA LEU A 219 -14.54 -29.08 5.74
C LEU A 219 -14.91 -30.46 6.28
N VAL A 220 -15.45 -31.31 5.41
CA VAL A 220 -15.78 -32.70 5.72
C VAL A 220 -14.74 -33.64 5.11
N GLY A 221 -14.57 -34.83 5.68
CA GLY A 221 -13.66 -35.83 5.12
C GLY A 221 -14.06 -36.24 3.70
N TRP A 222 -13.06 -36.43 2.83
CA TRP A 222 -13.28 -36.80 1.43
C TRP A 222 -14.19 -38.02 1.24
N GLN A 223 -13.99 -39.05 2.06
CA GLN A 223 -14.78 -40.28 1.99
C GLN A 223 -16.19 -40.07 2.55
N ALA A 224 -16.32 -39.41 3.70
CA ALA A 224 -17.62 -39.06 4.27
C ALA A 224 -18.47 -38.21 3.31
N ALA A 225 -17.85 -37.29 2.56
CA ALA A 225 -18.55 -36.50 1.56
C ALA A 225 -19.10 -37.36 0.41
N LYS A 226 -18.34 -38.34 -0.08
CA LYS A 226 -18.80 -39.28 -1.10
C LYS A 226 -19.97 -40.11 -0.60
N ASP A 227 -19.76 -40.77 0.54
CA ASP A 227 -20.69 -41.79 1.04
C ASP A 227 -21.98 -41.17 1.59
N ARG A 228 -21.93 -39.93 2.10
CA ARG A 228 -23.06 -39.32 2.81
C ARG A 228 -23.65 -38.08 2.16
N LEU A 229 -22.89 -37.37 1.33
CA LEU A 229 -23.33 -36.10 0.70
C LEU A 229 -23.44 -36.18 -0.82
N GLY A 230 -23.20 -37.35 -1.43
CA GLY A 230 -23.30 -37.54 -2.88
C GLY A 230 -22.21 -36.79 -3.67
N PHE A 231 -21.08 -36.49 -3.04
CA PHE A 231 -19.96 -35.82 -3.70
C PHE A 231 -19.37 -36.72 -4.81
N ALA A 232 -19.27 -36.20 -6.04
CA ALA A 232 -18.79 -36.92 -7.21
C ALA A 232 -17.34 -37.46 -7.07
N GLY A 233 -16.54 -36.85 -6.18
CA GLY A 233 -15.16 -37.28 -5.94
C GLY A 233 -14.11 -36.59 -6.80
N ASN A 234 -14.52 -35.70 -7.70
CA ASN A 234 -13.63 -34.88 -8.50
C ASN A 234 -13.08 -33.71 -7.66
N PRO A 235 -11.77 -33.44 -7.71
CA PRO A 235 -11.22 -32.27 -7.07
C PRO A 235 -11.75 -30.97 -7.69
N GLY A 236 -12.13 -30.04 -6.82
CA GLY A 236 -12.40 -28.66 -7.18
C GLY A 236 -11.08 -27.91 -7.23
N THR A 237 -10.49 -27.65 -6.06
CA THR A 237 -9.23 -26.91 -5.97
C THR A 237 -8.13 -27.84 -5.45
N VAL A 238 -7.00 -27.93 -6.16
CA VAL A 238 -5.81 -28.66 -5.71
C VAL A 238 -4.74 -27.66 -5.28
N TYR A 239 -4.31 -27.78 -4.03
CA TYR A 239 -3.21 -27.03 -3.46
C TYR A 239 -1.93 -27.83 -3.60
N VAL A 240 -0.87 -27.20 -4.08
CA VAL A 240 0.40 -27.86 -4.38
C VAL A 240 1.54 -27.06 -3.77
N ARG A 241 2.39 -27.72 -2.99
CA ARG A 241 3.63 -27.13 -2.47
C ARG A 241 4.82 -27.68 -3.22
N ALA A 242 5.69 -26.80 -3.70
CA ALA A 242 6.90 -27.15 -4.43
C ALA A 242 8.17 -26.71 -3.69
N LYS A 243 9.34 -27.12 -4.15
CA LYS A 243 10.61 -26.51 -3.72
C LYS A 243 10.70 -25.08 -4.27
N ASP A 244 11.05 -24.11 -3.43
CA ASP A 244 11.08 -22.66 -3.75
C ASP A 244 11.83 -22.35 -5.06
N THR A 245 12.96 -23.00 -5.30
CA THR A 245 13.80 -22.77 -6.49
C THR A 245 13.25 -23.39 -7.78
N LYS A 246 12.17 -24.17 -7.69
CA LYS A 246 11.58 -24.94 -8.81
C LYS A 246 10.10 -24.66 -9.03
N VAL A 247 9.52 -23.67 -8.37
CA VAL A 247 8.10 -23.29 -8.48
C VAL A 247 7.68 -23.08 -9.94
N GLU A 248 8.48 -22.33 -10.72
CA GLU A 248 8.14 -22.06 -12.12
C GLU A 248 8.25 -23.31 -13.01
N SER A 249 9.25 -24.16 -12.76
CA SER A 249 9.39 -25.44 -13.47
C SER A 249 8.27 -26.42 -13.16
N VAL A 250 7.74 -26.40 -11.92
CA VAL A 250 6.56 -27.17 -11.56
C VAL A 250 5.33 -26.59 -12.24
N ARG A 251 5.16 -25.26 -12.18
CA ARG A 251 4.04 -24.55 -12.81
C ARG A 251 3.89 -24.92 -14.28
N SER A 252 4.97 -24.94 -15.05
CA SER A 252 4.92 -25.19 -16.50
C SER A 252 4.43 -26.59 -16.87
N VAL A 253 4.47 -27.55 -15.94
CA VAL A 253 4.00 -28.93 -16.18
C VAL A 253 2.73 -29.28 -15.41
N LEU A 254 2.27 -28.43 -14.48
CA LEU A 254 1.13 -28.72 -13.60
C LEU A 254 -0.16 -28.95 -14.37
N ALA A 255 -0.49 -28.09 -15.35
CA ALA A 255 -1.73 -28.21 -16.12
C ALA A 255 -1.79 -29.55 -16.88
N ALA A 256 -0.73 -29.85 -17.65
CA ALA A 256 -0.62 -31.09 -18.41
C ALA A 256 -0.53 -32.34 -17.54
N THR A 257 -0.03 -32.22 -16.30
CA THR A 257 0.01 -33.34 -15.35
C THR A 257 -1.33 -33.55 -14.66
N ALA A 258 -2.05 -32.47 -14.36
CA ALA A 258 -3.34 -32.52 -13.68
C ALA A 258 -4.45 -33.08 -14.58
N ASN A 259 -4.47 -32.67 -15.85
CA ASN A 259 -5.38 -33.21 -16.86
C ASN A 259 -4.62 -33.41 -18.20
N PRO A 260 -4.04 -34.59 -18.44
CA PRO A 260 -3.30 -34.88 -19.67
C PRO A 260 -4.16 -34.85 -20.93
N GLU A 261 -5.45 -35.17 -20.82
CA GLU A 261 -6.37 -35.19 -21.96
C GLU A 261 -6.74 -33.77 -22.40
N GLN A 262 -6.93 -32.86 -21.43
CA GLN A 262 -7.31 -31.47 -21.67
C GLN A 262 -6.52 -30.49 -20.80
N PRO A 263 -5.22 -30.25 -21.09
CA PRO A 263 -4.39 -29.36 -20.29
C PRO A 263 -4.88 -27.89 -20.27
N ASN A 264 -5.54 -27.46 -21.35
CA ASN A 264 -6.04 -26.09 -21.51
C ASN A 264 -7.25 -25.79 -20.62
N GLU A 265 -7.87 -26.81 -20.04
CA GLU A 265 -9.01 -26.69 -19.13
C GLU A 265 -8.59 -26.62 -17.65
N VAL A 266 -7.29 -26.39 -17.41
CA VAL A 266 -6.71 -26.34 -16.06
C VAL A 266 -6.09 -24.97 -15.81
N ASP A 267 -6.63 -24.27 -14.82
CA ASP A 267 -6.12 -22.99 -14.36
C ASP A 267 -5.07 -23.21 -13.27
N VAL A 268 -3.82 -22.78 -13.53
CA VAL A 268 -2.74 -22.79 -12.53
C VAL A 268 -2.46 -21.36 -12.09
N ARG A 269 -2.69 -21.08 -10.81
CA ARG A 269 -2.55 -19.75 -10.21
C ARG A 269 -1.46 -19.73 -9.17
N LEU A 270 -0.68 -18.64 -9.16
CA LEU A 270 0.25 -18.36 -8.08
C LEU A 270 -0.31 -17.22 -7.22
N PRO A 271 -0.24 -17.32 -5.89
CA PRO A 271 -0.55 -16.20 -5.00
C PRO A 271 0.26 -14.92 -5.35
N SER A 272 1.48 -15.06 -5.88
CA SER A 272 2.30 -13.94 -6.33
C SER A 272 1.72 -13.17 -7.53
N GLU A 273 0.86 -13.79 -8.35
CA GLU A 273 0.20 -13.10 -9.46
C GLU A 273 -0.90 -12.18 -8.98
N ALA A 274 -1.61 -12.53 -7.91
CA ALA A 274 -2.55 -11.63 -7.25
C ALA A 274 -1.83 -10.37 -6.74
N LEU A 275 -0.62 -10.52 -6.20
CA LEU A 275 0.21 -9.37 -5.81
C LEU A 275 0.64 -8.52 -7.01
N LYS A 276 1.02 -9.14 -8.14
CA LYS A 276 1.36 -8.40 -9.37
C LYS A 276 0.15 -7.60 -9.89
N ALA A 277 -1.02 -8.24 -9.96
CA ALA A 277 -2.25 -7.61 -10.40
C ALA A 277 -2.66 -6.46 -9.47
N GLN A 278 -2.57 -6.65 -8.15
CA GLN A 278 -2.84 -5.60 -7.18
C GLN A 278 -1.86 -4.43 -7.31
N ARG A 279 -0.55 -4.69 -7.45
CA ARG A 279 0.43 -3.61 -7.67
C ARG A 279 0.13 -2.81 -8.94
N MET A 280 -0.29 -3.47 -10.03
CA MET A 280 -0.68 -2.79 -11.27
C MET A 280 -1.92 -1.90 -11.06
N ALA A 281 -2.91 -2.37 -10.29
CA ALA A 281 -4.06 -1.57 -9.91
C ALA A 281 -3.67 -0.39 -9.01
N GLU A 282 -2.86 -0.63 -7.97
CA GLU A 282 -2.37 0.41 -7.03
C GLU A 282 -1.55 1.50 -7.76
N GLN A 283 -0.71 1.11 -8.74
CA GLN A 283 0.04 2.06 -9.58
C GLN A 283 -0.88 2.95 -10.42
N SER A 284 -1.98 2.41 -10.95
CA SER A 284 -2.93 3.18 -11.75
C SER A 284 -3.63 4.27 -10.93
N TYR A 285 -3.98 3.99 -9.67
CA TYR A 285 -4.55 4.99 -8.76
C TYR A 285 -3.51 5.99 -8.25
N SER A 286 -2.27 5.55 -8.07
CA SER A 286 -1.18 6.40 -7.59
C SER A 286 -0.96 7.61 -8.50
N ALA A 287 -1.05 7.45 -9.82
CA ALA A 287 -0.91 8.56 -10.77
C ALA A 287 -1.97 9.65 -10.58
N LEU A 288 -3.23 9.26 -10.37
CA LEU A 288 -4.34 10.20 -10.14
C LEU A 288 -4.14 10.99 -8.85
N PHE A 289 -3.73 10.32 -7.77
CA PHE A 289 -3.53 10.99 -6.50
C PHE A 289 -2.23 11.82 -6.44
N LEU A 290 -1.18 11.41 -7.15
CA LEU A 290 0.02 12.23 -7.36
C LEU A 290 -0.33 13.51 -8.13
N ALA A 291 -1.18 13.41 -9.15
CA ALA A 291 -1.67 14.59 -9.86
C ALA A 291 -2.46 15.53 -8.94
N LEU A 292 -3.34 14.99 -8.08
CA LEU A 292 -4.08 15.77 -7.08
C LEU A 292 -3.14 16.43 -6.05
N GLY A 293 -2.13 15.71 -5.57
CA GLY A 293 -1.07 16.27 -4.71
C GLY A 293 -0.27 17.37 -5.41
N GLY A 294 -0.01 17.21 -6.71
CA GLY A 294 0.60 18.22 -7.57
C GLY A 294 -0.25 19.50 -7.70
N VAL A 295 -1.58 19.36 -7.86
CA VAL A 295 -2.50 20.50 -7.87
C VAL A 295 -2.51 21.21 -6.52
N ALA A 296 -2.53 20.47 -5.41
CA ALA A 296 -2.43 21.05 -4.07
C ALA A 296 -1.11 21.82 -3.86
N LEU A 297 0.01 21.29 -4.37
CA LEU A 297 1.29 21.99 -4.37
C LEU A 297 1.28 23.25 -5.23
N LEU A 298 0.60 23.23 -6.38
CA LEU A 298 0.45 24.41 -7.24
C LEU A 298 -0.33 25.51 -6.50
N VAL A 299 -1.45 25.17 -5.87
CA VAL A 299 -2.24 26.11 -5.05
C VAL A 299 -1.40 26.66 -3.89
N GLY A 300 -0.64 25.80 -3.20
CA GLY A 300 0.33 26.22 -2.19
C GLY A 300 1.39 27.18 -2.72
N GLY A 301 1.96 26.88 -3.90
CA GLY A 301 2.94 27.72 -4.59
C GLY A 301 2.38 29.08 -4.98
N VAL A 302 1.15 29.16 -5.50
CA VAL A 302 0.45 30.42 -5.76
C VAL A 302 0.26 31.22 -4.47
N GLY A 303 -0.10 30.54 -3.39
CA GLY A 303 -0.19 31.14 -2.05
C GLY A 303 1.14 31.74 -1.58
N VAL A 304 2.27 31.06 -1.80
CA VAL A 304 3.61 31.62 -1.53
C VAL A 304 3.89 32.82 -2.41
N ALA A 305 3.65 32.73 -3.72
CA ALA A 305 3.89 33.82 -4.65
C ALA A 305 3.11 35.08 -4.25
N ASN A 306 1.83 34.94 -3.90
CA ASN A 306 0.98 36.05 -3.48
C ASN A 306 1.50 36.72 -2.20
N THR A 307 1.83 35.92 -1.18
CA THR A 307 2.42 36.43 0.07
C THR A 307 3.74 37.16 -0.19
N MET A 308 4.57 36.65 -1.12
CA MET A 308 5.82 37.29 -1.50
C MET A 308 5.60 38.61 -2.25
N VAL A 309 4.64 38.70 -3.18
CA VAL A 309 4.30 39.97 -3.86
C VAL A 309 3.90 41.03 -2.83
N ILE A 310 3.03 40.66 -1.89
CA ILE A 310 2.57 41.59 -0.86
C ILE A 310 3.72 42.03 0.06
N SER A 311 4.59 41.10 0.48
CA SER A 311 5.78 41.39 1.28
C SER A 311 6.71 42.40 0.59
N VAL A 312 6.90 42.27 -0.73
CA VAL A 312 7.70 43.21 -1.53
C VAL A 312 7.07 44.61 -1.55
N LEU A 313 5.74 44.71 -1.69
CA LEU A 313 5.03 45.99 -1.70
C LEU A 313 5.11 46.68 -0.33
N GLU A 314 4.96 45.92 0.76
CA GLU A 314 5.01 46.44 2.12
C GLU A 314 6.43 46.88 2.52
N ARG A 315 7.46 46.21 2.00
CA ARG A 315 8.88 46.52 2.24
C ARG A 315 9.50 47.44 1.19
N ARG A 316 8.69 48.08 0.34
CA ARG A 316 9.16 48.89 -0.80
C ARG A 316 10.17 49.97 -0.39
N ARG A 317 9.87 50.76 0.65
CA ARG A 317 10.78 51.81 1.17
C ARG A 317 12.10 51.24 1.68
N GLU A 318 12.05 50.08 2.36
CA GLU A 318 13.23 49.39 2.89
C GLU A 318 14.14 48.88 1.74
N ILE A 319 13.55 48.31 0.69
CA ILE A 319 14.26 47.87 -0.52
C ILE A 319 14.91 49.07 -1.21
N GLY A 320 14.19 50.19 -1.32
CA GLY A 320 14.69 51.46 -1.87
C GLY A 320 15.92 51.99 -1.15
N LEU A 321 15.87 52.01 0.19
CA LEU A 321 16.99 52.43 1.03
C LEU A 321 18.21 51.53 0.84
N ARG A 322 18.04 50.20 0.83
CA ARG A 322 19.13 49.25 0.59
C ARG A 322 19.75 49.44 -0.79
N ARG A 323 18.94 49.71 -1.81
CA ARG A 323 19.40 49.99 -3.18
C ARG A 323 20.14 51.33 -3.27
N ALA A 324 19.70 52.36 -2.54
CA ALA A 324 20.39 53.66 -2.44
C ALA A 324 21.76 53.54 -1.75
N LEU A 325 21.86 52.66 -0.74
CA LEU A 325 23.10 52.35 -0.03
C LEU A 325 24.04 51.39 -0.80
N GLY A 326 23.72 51.04 -2.05
CA GLY A 326 24.60 50.26 -2.93
C GLY A 326 24.31 48.76 -3.03
N ALA A 327 23.22 48.24 -2.45
CA ALA A 327 22.85 46.83 -2.62
C ALA A 327 22.57 46.48 -4.09
N THR A 328 23.18 45.41 -4.60
CA THR A 328 23.01 44.94 -5.98
C THR A 328 21.66 44.27 -6.20
N ARG A 329 21.15 44.30 -7.44
CA ARG A 329 19.90 43.59 -7.83
C ARG A 329 19.97 42.09 -7.49
N ARG A 330 21.15 41.48 -7.63
CA ARG A 330 21.38 40.07 -7.33
C ARG A 330 21.25 39.76 -5.83
N GLN A 331 21.72 40.66 -4.96
CA GLN A 331 21.56 40.50 -3.50
C GLN A 331 20.08 40.59 -3.09
N ILE A 332 19.34 41.57 -3.61
CA ILE A 332 17.90 41.69 -3.34
C ILE A 332 17.14 40.47 -3.85
N ARG A 333 17.40 40.01 -5.10
CA ARG A 333 16.79 38.80 -5.65
C ARG A 333 17.12 37.56 -4.80
N GLY A 334 18.38 37.40 -4.42
CA GLY A 334 18.84 36.26 -3.61
C GLY A 334 18.17 36.22 -2.24
N GLN A 335 17.98 37.37 -1.60
CA GLN A 335 17.29 37.47 -0.31
C GLN A 335 15.82 37.00 -0.41
N PHE A 336 15.05 37.56 -1.34
CA PHE A 336 13.64 37.18 -1.48
C PHE A 336 13.47 35.73 -1.97
N LEU A 337 14.38 35.24 -2.82
CA LEU A 337 14.39 33.83 -3.22
C LEU A 337 14.68 32.91 -2.03
N ALA A 338 15.67 33.25 -1.20
CA ALA A 338 15.99 32.50 0.00
C ALA A 338 14.82 32.50 1.00
N GLU A 339 14.13 33.62 1.17
CA GLU A 339 12.93 33.72 2.01
C GLU A 339 11.81 32.79 1.51
N SER A 340 11.57 32.77 0.19
CA SER A 340 10.55 31.90 -0.41
C SER A 340 10.90 30.41 -0.30
N VAL A 341 12.17 30.04 -0.54
CA VAL A 341 12.67 28.66 -0.40
C VAL A 341 12.65 28.21 1.07
N LEU A 342 12.97 29.10 2.01
CA LEU A 342 12.87 28.80 3.45
C LEU A 342 11.43 28.57 3.88
N LEU A 343 10.50 29.44 3.47
CA LEU A 343 9.08 29.32 3.81
C LEU A 343 8.47 28.01 3.29
N SER A 344 8.76 27.69 2.04
CA SER A 344 8.32 26.45 1.38
C SER A 344 9.05 25.21 1.90
N GLY A 345 10.32 25.32 2.26
CA GLY A 345 11.07 24.27 2.95
C GLY A 345 10.45 23.93 4.30
N LEU A 346 10.12 24.94 5.12
CA LEU A 346 9.41 24.73 6.39
C LEU A 346 8.02 24.13 6.17
N GLY A 347 7.25 24.63 5.21
CA GLY A 347 5.97 24.02 4.82
C GLY A 347 6.13 22.57 4.39
N GLY A 348 7.17 22.25 3.61
CA GLY A 348 7.48 20.89 3.19
C GLY A 348 7.88 19.98 4.35
N LEU A 349 8.71 20.45 5.29
CA LEU A 349 9.06 19.70 6.49
C LEU A 349 7.82 19.39 7.35
N VAL A 350 6.97 20.39 7.57
CA VAL A 350 5.70 20.20 8.28
C VAL A 350 4.81 19.21 7.52
N GLY A 351 4.72 19.34 6.20
CA GLY A 351 3.99 18.42 5.35
C GLY A 351 4.52 16.99 5.42
N VAL A 352 5.84 16.81 5.51
CA VAL A 352 6.47 15.50 5.74
C VAL A 352 6.03 14.89 7.05
N VAL A 353 6.11 15.65 8.14
CA VAL A 353 5.67 15.19 9.46
C VAL A 353 4.19 14.84 9.46
N LEU A 354 3.34 15.67 8.85
CA LEU A 354 1.91 15.40 8.71
C LEU A 354 1.63 14.16 7.86
N GLY A 355 2.32 14.00 6.73
CA GLY A 355 2.20 12.84 5.85
C GLY A 355 2.61 11.54 6.53
N ILE A 356 3.70 11.57 7.33
CA ILE A 356 4.12 10.46 8.18
C ILE A 356 3.01 10.13 9.19
N GLY A 357 2.46 11.14 9.88
CA GLY A 357 1.39 10.96 10.86
C GLY A 357 0.13 10.33 10.25
N VAL A 358 -0.34 10.86 9.11
CA VAL A 358 -1.49 10.32 8.38
C VAL A 358 -1.25 8.89 7.94
N THR A 359 -0.07 8.59 7.39
CA THR A 359 0.29 7.23 6.95
C THR A 359 0.32 6.28 8.13
N ALA A 360 0.94 6.67 9.26
CA ALA A 360 1.04 5.84 10.45
C ALA A 360 -0.35 5.55 11.05
N ILE A 361 -1.19 6.58 11.21
CA ILE A 361 -2.55 6.42 11.74
C ILE A 361 -3.37 5.48 10.84
N TYR A 362 -3.31 5.69 9.52
CA TYR A 362 -4.03 4.84 8.57
C TYR A 362 -3.54 3.40 8.59
N ALA A 363 -2.21 3.19 8.50
CA ALA A 363 -1.61 1.86 8.54
C ALA A 363 -1.96 1.11 9.84
N LEU A 364 -1.88 1.78 10.99
CA LEU A 364 -2.24 1.20 12.28
C LEU A 364 -3.73 0.80 12.33
N SER A 365 -4.63 1.66 11.85
CA SER A 365 -6.07 1.32 11.79
C SER A 365 -6.35 0.07 10.93
N GLN A 366 -5.56 -0.14 9.88
CA GLN A 366 -5.66 -1.30 8.99
C GLN A 366 -4.83 -2.50 9.45
N HIS A 367 -4.13 -2.38 10.58
CA HIS A 367 -3.21 -3.40 11.10
C HIS A 367 -2.10 -3.74 10.08
N TRP A 368 -1.64 -2.74 9.33
CA TRP A 368 -0.56 -2.83 8.37
C TRP A 368 0.75 -2.31 8.96
N PRO A 369 1.91 -2.84 8.54
CA PRO A 369 3.19 -2.22 8.84
C PRO A 369 3.26 -0.84 8.18
N ALA A 370 3.61 0.20 8.95
CA ALA A 370 3.81 1.54 8.42
C ALA A 370 5.13 1.60 7.65
N VAL A 371 5.05 1.72 6.32
CA VAL A 371 6.20 1.84 5.43
C VAL A 371 6.35 3.29 4.98
N LEU A 372 7.52 3.88 5.22
CA LEU A 372 7.85 5.26 4.86
C LEU A 372 9.08 5.25 3.92
N PRO A 373 8.87 5.23 2.59
CA PRO A 373 9.98 5.19 1.64
C PRO A 373 10.85 6.45 1.76
N PRO A 374 12.18 6.34 1.98
CA PRO A 374 13.06 7.50 2.11
C PRO A 374 13.02 8.44 0.89
N GLU A 375 12.86 7.85 -0.30
CA GLU A 375 12.72 8.57 -1.57
C GLU A 375 11.51 9.51 -1.57
N ALA A 376 10.38 9.09 -1.00
CA ALA A 376 9.18 9.91 -0.89
C ALA A 376 9.38 11.08 0.09
N LEU A 377 10.08 10.83 1.21
CA LEU A 377 10.36 11.85 2.23
C LEU A 377 11.32 12.91 1.70
N ILE A 378 12.45 12.48 1.12
CA ILE A 378 13.46 13.36 0.52
C ILE A 378 12.87 14.08 -0.69
N GLY A 379 12.11 13.37 -1.54
CA GLY A 379 11.42 13.94 -2.68
C GLY A 379 10.42 15.02 -2.28
N GLY A 380 9.68 14.83 -1.19
CA GLY A 380 8.75 15.83 -0.65
C GLY A 380 9.44 17.13 -0.22
N VAL A 381 10.58 17.04 0.46
CA VAL A 381 11.36 18.24 0.83
C VAL A 381 12.00 18.89 -0.40
N ALA A 382 12.52 18.10 -1.33
CA ALA A 382 13.13 18.62 -2.55
C ALA A 382 12.10 19.35 -3.43
N ILE A 383 10.91 18.77 -3.60
CA ILE A 383 9.86 19.36 -4.44
C ILE A 383 9.30 20.64 -3.80
N SER A 384 9.21 20.72 -2.46
CA SER A 384 8.77 21.95 -1.79
C SER A 384 9.76 23.10 -2.02
N ALA A 385 11.08 22.82 -1.97
CA ALA A 385 12.11 23.81 -2.26
C ALA A 385 12.05 24.28 -3.73
N VAL A 386 11.80 23.38 -4.68
CA VAL A 386 11.63 23.71 -6.11
C VAL A 386 10.39 24.58 -6.31
N VAL A 387 9.24 24.18 -5.75
CA VAL A 387 7.99 24.95 -5.83
C VAL A 387 8.18 26.34 -5.22
N GLY A 388 8.85 26.44 -4.09
CA GLY A 388 9.22 27.72 -3.47
C GLY A 388 10.09 28.59 -4.37
N ALA A 389 11.15 28.01 -4.94
CA ALA A 389 12.03 28.74 -5.84
C ALA A 389 11.28 29.30 -7.06
N VAL A 390 10.40 28.49 -7.67
CA VAL A 390 9.58 28.89 -8.82
C VAL A 390 8.57 29.97 -8.42
N ALA A 391 7.82 29.77 -7.33
CA ALA A 391 6.83 30.72 -6.83
C ALA A 391 7.46 32.06 -6.42
N GLY A 392 8.64 32.02 -5.81
CA GLY A 392 9.38 33.19 -5.35
C GLY A 392 10.16 33.92 -6.45
N ALA A 393 10.40 33.29 -7.61
CA ALA A 393 11.21 33.86 -8.67
C ALA A 393 10.64 35.18 -9.22
N TYR A 394 9.35 35.22 -9.56
CA TYR A 394 8.72 36.42 -10.10
C TYR A 394 8.72 37.60 -9.11
N PRO A 395 8.26 37.44 -7.85
CA PRO A 395 8.31 38.50 -6.84
C PRO A 395 9.74 38.98 -6.56
N ALA A 396 10.71 38.06 -6.46
CA ALA A 396 12.11 38.40 -6.22
C ALA A 396 12.71 39.22 -7.37
N MET A 397 12.37 38.89 -8.62
CA MET A 397 12.75 39.69 -9.78
C MET A 397 12.11 41.08 -9.76
N ARG A 398 10.83 41.17 -9.38
CA ARG A 398 10.12 42.45 -9.28
C ARG A 398 10.74 43.35 -8.20
N ALA A 399 11.04 42.80 -7.02
CA ALA A 399 11.72 43.50 -5.94
C ALA A 399 13.09 44.05 -6.35
N ALA A 400 13.87 43.25 -7.07
CA ALA A 400 15.20 43.63 -7.53
C ALA A 400 15.19 44.74 -8.60
N ARG A 401 14.05 44.99 -9.27
CA ARG A 401 13.90 46.01 -10.32
C ARG A 401 13.46 47.37 -9.78
N LEU A 402 12.98 47.48 -8.53
CA LEU A 402 12.61 48.74 -7.91
C LEU A 402 13.80 49.72 -7.89
N THR A 403 13.58 50.93 -8.40
CA THR A 403 14.58 52.00 -8.35
C THR A 403 14.50 52.74 -7.01
N PRO A 404 15.62 53.31 -6.50
CA PRO A 404 15.59 54.08 -5.25
C PRO A 404 14.60 55.25 -5.28
N THR A 405 14.50 55.93 -6.43
CA THR A 405 13.58 57.05 -6.65
C THR A 405 12.13 56.61 -6.61
N GLU A 406 11.76 55.51 -7.28
CA GLU A 406 10.41 54.95 -7.21
C GLU A 406 10.04 54.40 -5.84
N ALA A 407 11.02 54.01 -5.03
CA ALA A 407 10.78 53.38 -3.74
C ALA A 407 10.70 54.38 -2.57
N LEU A 408 11.24 55.59 -2.75
CA LEU A 408 11.32 56.65 -1.73
C LEU A 408 10.43 57.86 -2.01
N ALA A 409 9.91 58.01 -3.24
CA ALA A 409 8.76 58.85 -3.54
C ALA A 409 7.50 58.31 -2.84
#